data_AF-R5NGI2-F1
#
_entry.id   AF-R5NGI2-F1
#
_cell.length_a   1.000
_cell.length_b   1.000
_cell.length_c   1.000
_cell.angle_alpha   90.00
_cell.angle_beta   90.00
_cell.angle_gamma   90.00
#
_symmetry.space_group_name_H-M   'P 1'
#
loop_
_entity.id
_entity.type
_entity.pdbx_description
1 polymer ?
#
loop_
_entity_poly.entity_id
_entity_poly.type
_entity_poly.pdbx_seq_one_letter_code
_entity_poly.pdbx_strand_id
1 'polypeptide(L)' 'MELAGVQAICDYYGWNLYDFLVTGDVLDKAVYDISCLANANHNMDKLYIAIEIARRI' A
#
# COMPACT_ATOMS: atom_id res chain seq x y z
N MET A 1 -7.39 5.32 0.12
CA MET A 1 -7.85 5.86 -1.19
C MET A 1 -6.91 6.95 -1.73
N GLU A 2 -5.60 6.80 -1.56
CA GLU A 2 -4.61 7.85 -1.83
C GLU A 2 -3.78 7.55 -3.09
N LEU A 3 -3.70 6.27 -3.48
CA LEU A 3 -2.78 5.78 -4.51
C LEU A 3 -2.98 6.43 -5.88
N ALA A 4 -4.23 6.59 -6.33
CA ALA A 4 -4.51 7.14 -7.66
C ALA A 4 -3.95 8.57 -7.82
N GLY A 5 -4.00 9.38 -6.76
CA GLY A 5 -3.40 10.72 -6.77
C GLY A 5 -1.88 10.68 -6.81
N VAL A 6 -1.25 9.76 -6.08
CA VAL A 6 0.21 9.58 -6.09
C VAL A 6 0.68 9.12 -7.46
N GLN A 7 0.00 8.15 -8.07
CA GLN A 7 0.32 7.66 -9.42
C GLN A 7 0.24 8.79 -10.44
N ALA A 8 -0.82 9.60 -10.43
CA ALA A 8 -0.98 10.71 -11.36
C ALA A 8 0.17 11.74 -11.26
N ILE A 9 0.69 12.00 -10.07
CA ILE A 9 1.84 12.88 -9.87
C ILE A 9 3.14 12.23 -10.35
N CYS A 10 3.36 10.94 -10.04
CA CYS A 10 4.52 10.20 -10.55
C CYS A 10 4.55 10.20 -12.08
N ASP A 11 3.41 9.95 -12.73
CA ASP A 11 3.28 9.99 -14.19
C ASP A 11 3.65 11.36 -14.76
N TYR A 12 3.16 12.43 -14.13
CA TYR A 12 3.47 13.81 -14.54
C TYR A 12 4.98 14.12 -14.48
N TYR A 13 5.69 13.59 -13.48
CA TYR A 13 7.15 13.80 -13.32
C TYR A 13 8.02 12.72 -13.97
N GLY A 14 7.42 11.70 -14.60
CA GLY A 14 8.16 10.57 -15.18
C GLY A 14 8.84 9.68 -14.13
N TRP A 15 8.28 9.59 -12.92
CA TRP A 15 8.79 8.73 -11.85
C TRP A 15 8.12 7.36 -11.86
N ASN A 16 8.89 6.33 -11.53
CA ASN A 16 8.36 4.99 -11.28
C ASN A 16 7.80 4.92 -9.86
N LEU A 17 6.52 4.57 -9.71
CA LEU A 17 5.88 4.32 -8.42
C LEU A 17 5.86 2.82 -8.13
N TYR A 18 6.24 2.44 -6.91
CA TYR A 18 6.12 1.09 -6.39
C TYR A 18 5.32 1.15 -5.10
N ASP A 19 4.07 0.69 -5.15
CA ASP A 19 3.15 0.72 -4.03
C ASP A 19 3.06 -0.62 -3.30
N PHE A 20 2.83 -0.56 -2.00
CA PHE A 20 2.68 -1.73 -1.13
C PHE A 20 1.37 -1.58 -0.36
N LEU A 21 0.36 -2.34 -0.75
CA LEU A 21 -0.98 -2.27 -0.17
C LEU A 21 -1.32 -3.55 0.60
N VAL A 22 -2.02 -3.37 1.71
CA VAL A 22 -2.58 -4.45 2.52
C VAL A 22 -4.05 -4.12 2.77
N THR A 23 -4.93 -5.11 2.65
CA THR A 23 -6.37 -4.93 2.88
C THR A 23 -6.64 -4.74 4.37
N GLY A 24 -7.33 -3.66 4.74
CA GLY A 24 -7.77 -3.41 6.11
C GLY A 24 -9.09 -4.11 6.48
N ASP A 25 -9.89 -4.42 5.47
CA ASP A 25 -11.18 -5.11 5.53
C ASP A 25 -11.39 -5.97 4.26
N VAL A 26 -12.44 -6.77 4.22
CA VAL A 26 -12.79 -7.60 3.05
C VAL A 26 -14.25 -7.35 2.68
N LEU A 27 -14.47 -6.69 1.55
CA LEU A 27 -15.81 -6.31 1.07
C LEU A 27 -16.76 -7.49 0.84
N ASP A 28 -16.22 -8.66 0.51
CA ASP A 28 -16.99 -9.89 0.27
C ASP A 28 -17.50 -10.57 1.57
N LYS A 29 -17.11 -10.05 2.74
CA LYS A 29 -17.62 -10.57 4.03
C LYS A 29 -18.94 -9.91 4.38
N ALA A 30 -19.87 -10.73 4.87
CA ALA A 30 -21.17 -10.27 5.39
C ALA A 30 -21.07 -9.33 6.60
N VAL A 31 -19.93 -9.35 7.30
CA VAL A 31 -19.67 -8.52 8.48
C VAL A 31 -18.53 -7.56 8.16
N TYR A 32 -18.77 -6.28 8.41
CA TYR A 32 -17.75 -5.25 8.35
C TYR A 32 -16.78 -5.40 9.53
N ASP A 33 -15.56 -5.84 9.23
CA ASP A 33 -14.48 -6.04 10.19
C ASP A 33 -13.25 -5.24 9.75
N ILE A 34 -12.88 -4.26 10.58
CA ILE A 34 -11.73 -3.36 10.38
C ILE A 34 -10.63 -3.58 11.42
N SER A 35 -10.67 -4.69 12.16
CA SER A 35 -9.64 -5.01 13.16
C SER A 35 -8.22 -4.98 12.59
N CYS A 36 -8.08 -5.30 11.29
CA CYS A 36 -6.81 -5.28 10.57
C CYS A 36 -6.43 -3.90 10.02
N LEU A 37 -7.34 -2.92 9.95
CA LEU A 37 -7.12 -1.63 9.26
C LEU A 37 -5.95 -0.83 9.84
N ALA A 38 -5.83 -0.79 11.17
CA ALA A 38 -4.73 -0.10 11.83
C ALA A 38 -3.37 -0.69 11.43
N ASN A 39 -3.27 -2.02 11.40
CA ASN A 39 -2.05 -2.72 11.01
C ASN A 39 -1.77 -2.57 9.50
N ALA A 40 -2.81 -2.67 8.67
CA ALA A 40 -2.74 -2.46 7.23
C ALA A 40 -2.18 -1.08 6.88
N ASN A 41 -2.51 -0.04 7.64
CA ASN A 41 -2.01 1.32 7.42
C ASN A 41 -0.63 1.58 8.05
N HIS A 42 -0.39 1.16 9.29
CA HIS A 42 0.73 1.67 10.09
C HIS A 42 1.83 0.66 10.41
N ASN A 43 1.69 -0.61 10.00
CA ASN A 43 2.76 -1.59 10.20
C ASN A 43 3.96 -1.34 9.26
N MET A 44 5.16 -1.60 9.78
CA MET A 44 6.47 -1.44 9.13
C MET A 44 6.79 -2.52 8.10
N ASP A 45 6.04 -3.62 8.06
CA ASP A 45 6.26 -4.74 7.11
C ASP A 45 6.39 -4.25 5.66
N LYS A 46 5.57 -3.29 5.26
CA LYS A 46 5.59 -2.68 3.91
C LYS A 46 6.93 -1.99 3.62
N LEU A 47 7.51 -1.32 4.61
CA LEU A 47 8.83 -0.69 4.49
C LEU A 47 9.93 -1.75 4.34
N TYR A 48 9.87 -2.83 5.12
CA TYR A 48 10.87 -3.89 5.04
C TYR A 48 10.84 -4.60 3.68
N ILE A 49 9.64 -4.86 3.13
CA ILE A 49 9.48 -5.40 1.77
C ILE A 49 10.08 -4.43 0.75
N ALA A 50 9.79 -3.12 0.87
CA ALA A 50 10.33 -2.11 -0.03
C ALA A 50 11.87 -2.09 -0.02
N ILE A 51 12.50 -2.13 1.16
CA ILE A 51 13.96 -2.18 1.30
C ILE A 51 14.55 -3.45 0.69
N GLU A 52 13.91 -4.61 0.92
CA GLU A 52 14.39 -5.88 0.38
C GLU A 52 14.30 -5.94 -1.15
N ILE A 53 13.25 -5.35 -1.74
CA ILE A 53 13.16 -5.20 -3.20
C ILE A 53 14.22 -4.22 -3.71
N ALA A 54 14.39 -3.07 -3.07
CA ALA A 54 15.39 -2.08 -3.46
C ALA A 54 16.82 -2.64 -3.41
N ARG A 55 17.12 -3.55 -2.47
CA ARG A 55 18.42 -4.23 -2.36
C ARG A 55 18.70 -5.20 -3.53
N ARG A 56 17.66 -5.62 -4.26
CA ARG A 56 17.76 -6.59 -5.37
C ARG A 56 17.85 -5.92 -6.75
N ILE A 57 17.73 -4.59 -6.81
CA ILE A 57 17.80 -3.78 -8.03
C ILE A 57 19.20 -3.15 -8.12
#